data_AF-A0A7M2XUP8-F1
#
_entry.id   AF-A0A7M2XUP8-F1
#
_cell.length_a   1.000
_cell.length_b   1.000
_cell.length_c   1.000
_cell.angle_alpha   90.00
_cell.angle_beta   90.00
_cell.angle_gamma   90.00
#
_symmetry.space_group_name_H-M   'P 1'
#
loop_
_entity.id
_entity.type
_entity.pdbx_description
1 polymer ?
#
loop_
_entity_poly.entity_id
_entity_poly.type
_entity_poly.pdbx_seq_one_letter_code
_entity_poly.pdbx_strand_id
1 'polypeptide(L)' 'MTPDTATLIRDGLALDADQRAVVANALLESLHDADDESEVDAAWRAEATRRLAEVREGAVDLVDADEHYERLRALLTA' A
#
# COMPACT_ATOMS: atom_id res chain seq x y z
N MET A 1 10.76 -12.86 -30.74
CA MET A 1 12.02 -12.21 -30.34
C MET A 1 11.67 -11.25 -29.22
N THR A 2 12.20 -11.47 -28.03
CA THR A 2 12.00 -10.53 -26.92
C THR A 2 12.73 -9.24 -27.26
N PRO A 3 12.07 -8.07 -27.27
CA PRO A 3 12.77 -6.80 -27.47
C PRO A 3 13.83 -6.61 -26.38
N ASP A 4 15.00 -6.11 -26.76
CA ASP A 4 16.06 -5.77 -25.80
C ASP A 4 15.65 -4.58 -24.92
N THR A 5 16.19 -4.50 -23.71
CA THR A 5 15.89 -3.48 -22.71
C THR A 5 16.07 -2.06 -23.27
N ALA A 6 17.10 -1.82 -24.09
CA ALA A 6 17.33 -0.51 -24.69
C ALA A 6 16.20 -0.10 -25.65
N THR A 7 15.60 -1.08 -26.34
CA THR A 7 14.44 -0.85 -27.23
C THR A 7 13.21 -0.48 -26.41
N LEU A 8 12.94 -1.20 -25.32
CA LEU A 8 11.81 -0.91 -24.42
C LEU A 8 11.91 0.47 -23.77
N ILE A 9 13.11 0.86 -23.33
CA ILE A 9 13.35 2.19 -22.76
C ILE A 9 13.09 3.28 -23.81
N ARG A 10 13.63 3.13 -25.02
CA ARG A 10 13.42 4.08 -26.10
C ARG A 10 11.93 4.24 -26.43
N ASP A 11 11.22 3.12 -26.57
CA ASP A 11 9.82 3.13 -26.96
C ASP A 11 8.94 3.69 -25.83
N GLY A 12 9.24 3.37 -24.57
CA GLY A 12 8.58 3.96 -23.41
C GLY A 12 8.80 5.47 -23.30
N LEU A 13 10.01 5.95 -23.58
CA LEU A 13 10.30 7.40 -23.56
C LEU A 13 9.64 8.17 -24.71
N ALA A 14 9.21 7.50 -25.78
CA ALA A 14 8.46 8.10 -26.89
C ALA A 14 6.97 8.34 -26.55
N LEU A 15 6.44 7.72 -25.50
CA LEU A 15 5.07 7.92 -25.01
C LEU A 15 4.92 9.28 -24.33
N ASP A 16 3.69 9.79 -24.25
CA ASP A 16 3.38 10.96 -23.43
C ASP A 16 3.48 10.65 -21.92
N ALA A 17 3.39 11.68 -21.09
CA ALA A 17 3.62 11.55 -19.65
C ALA A 17 2.62 10.60 -18.96
N ASP A 18 1.35 10.63 -19.35
CA ASP A 18 0.30 9.83 -18.73
C ASP A 18 0.44 8.36 -19.13
N GLN A 19 0.71 8.11 -20.41
CA GLN A 19 1.00 6.77 -20.92
C GLN A 19 2.25 6.16 -20.28
N ARG A 20 3.31 6.96 -20.07
CA ARG A 20 4.49 6.50 -19.32
C ARG A 20 4.16 6.14 -17.88
N ALA A 21 3.30 6.91 -17.21
CA ALA A 21 2.90 6.60 -15.84
C ALA A 21 2.17 5.25 -15.76
N VAL A 22 1.28 4.95 -16.70
CA VAL A 22 0.59 3.65 -16.78
C VAL A 22 1.58 2.50 -16.97
N VAL A 23 2.52 2.62 -17.90
CA VAL A 23 3.54 1.59 -18.17
C VAL A 23 4.44 1.39 -16.95
N ALA A 24 4.90 2.47 -16.33
CA ALA A 24 5.73 2.42 -15.14
C ALA A 24 5.00 1.73 -13.98
N ASN A 25 3.72 2.04 -13.75
CA ASN A 25 2.92 1.41 -12.71
C ASN A 25 2.79 -0.10 -12.93
N ALA A 26 2.43 -0.53 -14.15
CA ALA A 26 2.30 -1.95 -14.47
C ALA A 26 3.61 -2.73 -14.30
N LEU A 27 4.75 -2.10 -14.68
CA LEU A 27 6.07 -2.71 -14.47
C LEU A 27 6.43 -2.79 -12.99
N LEU A 28 6.14 -1.74 -12.20
CA LEU A 28 6.35 -1.76 -10.74
C LEU A 28 5.50 -2.83 -10.06
N GLU A 29 4.22 -2.95 -10.42
CA GLU A 29 3.33 -4.00 -9.91
C GLU A 29 3.87 -5.39 -10.24
N SER A 30 4.45 -5.59 -11.42
CA SER A 30 5.04 -6.89 -11.79
C SER A 30 6.28 -7.29 -10.97
N LEU A 31 6.93 -6.33 -10.30
CA LEU A 31 8.07 -6.60 -9.42
C LEU A 31 7.63 -7.02 -8.01
N HIS A 32 6.37 -6.80 -7.66
CA HIS A 32 5.81 -7.29 -6.41
C HIS A 32 5.33 -8.73 -6.63
N ASP A 33 6.12 -9.71 -6.18
CA ASP A 33 5.64 -11.08 -6.15
C ASP A 33 4.46 -11.15 -5.17
N ALA A 34 3.32 -11.66 -5.65
CA ALA A 34 2.12 -11.84 -4.83
C ALA A 34 2.37 -12.72 -3.59
N ASP A 35 3.44 -13.51 -3.61
CA ASP A 35 3.87 -14.35 -2.50
C ASP A 35 4.45 -13.52 -1.33
N ASP A 36 5.17 -12.41 -1.58
CA ASP A 36 5.73 -11.55 -0.52
C ASP A 36 4.64 -10.70 0.17
N GLU A 37 3.63 -10.25 -0.58
CA GLU A 37 2.45 -9.59 -0.02
C GLU A 37 1.60 -10.56 0.83
N SER A 38 1.60 -11.86 0.50
CA SER A 38 0.73 -12.84 1.13
C SER A 38 1.02 -13.06 2.62
N GLU A 39 2.31 -13.07 3.01
CA GLU A 39 2.73 -13.24 4.41
C GLU A 39 2.44 -11.99 5.23
N VAL A 40 2.71 -10.81 4.65
CA VAL A 40 2.41 -9.51 5.27
C VAL A 40 0.91 -9.36 5.48
N ASP A 41 0.11 -9.70 4.48
CA ASP A 41 -1.35 -9.69 4.57
C ASP A 41 -1.87 -10.69 5.59
N ALA A 42 -1.26 -11.87 5.68
CA ALA A 42 -1.62 -12.88 6.68
C ALA A 42 -1.32 -12.38 8.10
N ALA A 43 -0.16 -11.75 8.31
CA ALA A 43 0.22 -11.16 9.59
C ALA A 43 -0.75 -10.01 9.97
N TRP A 44 -1.10 -9.14 9.02
CA TRP A 44 -2.08 -8.07 9.25
C TRP A 44 -3.47 -8.59 9.57
N ARG A 45 -3.94 -9.64 8.87
CA ARG A 45 -5.23 -10.28 9.16
C ARG A 45 -5.27 -10.90 10.56
N ALA A 46 -4.19 -11.56 10.97
CA ALA A 46 -4.07 -12.12 12.30
C ALA A 46 -4.13 -11.02 13.38
N GLU A 47 -3.38 -9.93 13.18
CA GLU A 47 -3.35 -8.80 14.10
C GLU A 47 -4.71 -8.07 14.19
N ALA A 48 -5.35 -7.80 13.06
CA ALA A 48 -6.67 -7.16 13.03
C ALA A 48 -7.71 -8.00 13.76
N THR A 49 -7.68 -9.32 13.57
CA THR A 49 -8.58 -10.27 14.25
C THR A 49 -8.34 -10.28 15.76
N ARG A 50 -7.07 -10.32 16.18
CA ARG A 50 -6.68 -10.26 17.60
C ARG A 50 -7.19 -8.98 18.25
N ARG A 51 -6.93 -7.81 17.67
CA ARG A 51 -7.37 -6.52 18.21
C ARG A 51 -8.90 -6.43 18.31
N LEU A 52 -9.62 -6.93 17.31
CA LEU A 52 -11.08 -6.93 17.35
C LEU A 52 -11.63 -7.79 18.50
N ALA A 53 -11.00 -8.93 18.78
CA ALA A 53 -11.37 -9.77 19.92
C ALA A 53 -11.11 -9.05 21.25
N GLU A 54 -9.91 -8.48 21.43
CA GLU A 54 -9.54 -7.72 22.63
C GLU A 54 -10.52 -6.57 22.92
N VAL A 55 -10.92 -5.82 21.88
CA VAL A 55 -11.93 -4.76 22.00
C VAL A 55 -13.29 -5.31 22.44
N ARG A 56 -13.75 -6.42 21.85
CA ARG A 56 -15.04 -7.05 22.17
C ARG A 56 -15.06 -7.65 23.58
N GLU A 57 -13.93 -8.15 24.04
CA GLU A 57 -13.76 -8.72 25.38
C GLU A 57 -13.55 -7.66 26.45
N GLY A 58 -13.36 -6.39 26.06
CA GLY A 58 -13.02 -5.31 27.00
C GLY A 58 -11.63 -5.47 27.60
N ALA A 59 -10.73 -6.17 26.91
CA ALA A 59 -9.37 -6.47 27.36
C ALA A 59 -8.39 -5.31 27.13
N VAL A 60 -8.83 -4.23 26.48
CA VAL A 60 -8.02 -3.06 26.12
C VAL A 60 -8.76 -1.76 26.42
N ASP A 61 -8.00 -0.75 26.82
CA ASP A 61 -8.52 0.61 26.99
C ASP A 61 -8.69 1.28 25.62
N LEU A 62 -9.92 1.71 25.33
CA LEU A 62 -10.25 2.41 24.09
C LEU A 62 -10.00 3.91 24.22
N VAL A 63 -9.64 4.54 23.10
CA VAL A 63 -9.61 6.00 22.98
C VAL A 63 -10.83 6.47 22.20
N ASP A 64 -11.32 7.66 22.52
CA ASP A 64 -12.37 8.30 21.73
C ASP A 64 -11.83 8.64 20.33
N ALA A 65 -12.55 8.18 19.30
CA ALA A 65 -12.11 8.30 17.92
C ALA A 65 -12.10 9.76 17.45
N ASP A 66 -13.12 10.54 17.82
CA ASP A 66 -13.25 11.92 17.38
C ASP A 66 -12.13 12.77 17.99
N GLU A 67 -11.89 12.64 19.30
CA GLU A 67 -10.78 13.31 20.00
C GLU A 67 -9.42 12.92 19.39
N HIS A 68 -9.21 11.63 19.10
CA HIS A 68 -7.98 11.15 18.51
C HIS A 68 -7.73 11.75 17.11
N TYR A 69 -8.75 11.76 16.24
CA TYR A 69 -8.62 12.31 14.89
C TYR A 69 -8.50 13.83 14.88
N GLU A 70 -9.13 14.54 15.82
CA GLU A 70 -8.91 15.98 16.00
C GLU A 70 -7.45 16.28 16.35
N ARG A 71 -6.88 15.55 17.32
CA ARG A 71 -5.47 15.68 17.69
C ARG A 71 -4.54 15.38 16.52
N LEU A 72 -4.77 14.30 15.78
CA LEU A 72 -3.97 13.93 14.61
C LEU A 72 -3.99 15.03 13.54
N ARG A 73 -5.18 15.55 13.22
CA ARG A 73 -5.33 16.62 12.24
C ARG A 73 -4.58 17.88 12.66
N ALA A 74 -4.70 18.29 13.92
CA ALA A 74 -3.98 19.45 14.45
C ALA A 74 -2.46 19.31 14.29
N LEU A 75 -1.91 18.11 14.49
CA LEU A 75 -0.47 17.83 14.32
C LEU A 75 0.00 17.90 12.86
N LEU A 76 -0.85 17.50 11.90
CA LEU A 76 -0.50 17.52 10.47
C LEU A 76 -0.59 18.91 9.84
N THR A 77 -1.29 19.85 10.49
CA THR A 77 -1.50 21.22 10.01
C THR A 77 -0.63 22.27 10.73
N ALA A 78 0.21 21.84 11.68
CA ALA A 78 1.14 22.68 12.42
C ALA A 78 2.52 22.72 11.74
#